data_AF-D7E093-F1
#
_entry.id   AF-D7E093-F1
#
_cell.length_a   1.000
_cell.length_b   1.000
_cell.length_c   1.000
_cell.angle_alpha   90.00
_cell.angle_beta   90.00
_cell.angle_gamma   90.00
#
_symmetry.space_group_name_H-M   'P 1'
#
loop_
_entity.id
_entity.type
_entity.pdbx_description
1 polymer ?
#
loop_
_entity_poly.entity_id
_entity_poly.type
_entity_poly.pdbx_seq_one_letter_code
_entity_poly.pdbx_strand_id
1 'polypeptide(L)' 'MAIFRQYIAPLLVVLVFIVALVSVSARIFLPSDMAAPAPIGIVIRNL' A
#
# COMPACT_ATOMS: atom_id res chain seq x y z
N MET A 1 -1.04 -8.06 31.21
CA MET A 1 -1.63 -7.65 29.91
C MET A 1 -1.66 -8.84 28.93
N ALA A 2 -2.38 -9.91 29.26
CA ALA A 2 -2.45 -11.10 28.41
C ALA A 2 -3.46 -10.94 27.25
N ILE A 3 -4.60 -10.29 27.52
CA ILE A 3 -5.71 -10.12 26.56
C ILE A 3 -5.26 -9.35 25.30
N PHE A 4 -4.50 -8.27 25.47
CA PHE A 4 -4.04 -7.46 24.34
C PHE A 4 -3.13 -8.25 23.40
N ARG A 5 -2.14 -8.98 23.93
CA ARG A 5 -1.21 -9.74 23.11
C ARG A 5 -1.80 -11.05 22.56
N GLN A 6 -2.76 -11.65 23.26
CA GLN A 6 -3.26 -12.98 22.91
C GLN A 6 -4.50 -12.94 22.00
N TYR A 7 -5.26 -11.85 22.00
CA TYR A 7 -6.45 -11.71 21.15
C TYR A 7 -6.37 -10.52 20.20
N ILE A 8 -5.93 -9.36 20.69
CA ILE A 8 -5.90 -8.14 19.87
C ILE A 8 -4.74 -8.18 18.88
N ALA A 9 -3.54 -8.58 19.31
CA ALA A 9 -2.38 -8.65 18.42
C ALA A 9 -2.56 -9.68 17.29
N PRO A 10 -3.04 -10.92 17.51
CA PRO A 10 -3.27 -11.87 16.42
C PRO A 10 -4.37 -11.39 15.44
N LEU A 11 -5.42 -10.75 15.95
CA LEU A 11 -6.46 -10.17 15.11
C LEU A 11 -5.90 -9.06 14.21
N LEU A 12 -5.08 -8.16 14.76
CA LEU A 12 -4.43 -7.11 13.98
C LEU A 12 -3.49 -7.66 12.92
N VAL A 13 -2.74 -8.74 13.23
CA VAL A 13 -1.88 -9.39 12.24
C VAL A 13 -2.69 -9.89 11.05
N VAL A 14 -3.83 -10.55 11.30
CA VAL A 14 -4.70 -11.04 10.22
C VAL A 14 -5.31 -9.87 9.43
N LEU A 15 -5.76 -8.81 10.10
CA LEU A 15 -6.30 -7.62 9.44
C LEU A 15 -5.26 -6.95 8.53
N VAL A 16 -4.05 -6.70 9.05
CA VAL A 16 -2.95 -6.11 8.26
C VAL A 16 -2.55 -7.03 7.12
N PHE A 17 -2.50 -8.34 7.35
CA PHE A 17 -2.21 -9.32 6.31
C PHE A 17 -3.23 -9.27 5.17
N ILE A 18 -4.54 -9.22 5.48
CA ILE A 18 -5.59 -9.12 4.46
C ILE A 18 -5.46 -7.81 3.68
N VAL A 19 -5.24 -6.69 4.36
CA VAL A 19 -5.04 -5.39 3.71
C VAL A 19 -3.81 -5.42 2.80
N ALA A 20 -2.69 -5.96 3.27
CA ALA A 20 -1.48 -6.10 2.48
C ALA A 20 -1.70 -7.01 1.26
N LEU A 21 -2.36 -8.15 1.44
CA LEU A 21 -2.69 -9.09 0.37
C LEU A 21 -3.53 -8.39 -0.71
N VAL A 22 -4.61 -7.73 -0.31
CA VAL A 22 -5.48 -6.98 -1.24
C VAL A 22 -4.71 -5.85 -1.92
N SER A 23 -3.91 -5.07 -1.19
CA SER A 23 -3.13 -3.97 -1.76
C SER A 23 -2.12 -4.45 -2.80
N VAL A 24 -1.43 -5.56 -2.54
CA VAL A 24 -0.44 -6.13 -3.46
C VAL A 24 -1.12 -6.73 -4.69
N SER A 25 -2.23 -7.44 -4.51
CA SER A 25 -3.01 -7.97 -5.63
C SER A 25 -3.64 -6.86 -6.47
N ALA A 26 -4.17 -5.81 -5.85
CA ALA A 26 -4.79 -4.67 -6.52
C ALA A 26 -3.80 -3.86 -7.37
N ARG A 27 -2.51 -3.84 -7.00
CA ARG A 27 -1.45 -3.12 -7.73
C ARG A 27 -1.38 -3.50 -9.21
N ILE A 28 -1.73 -4.73 -9.58
CA ILE A 28 -1.72 -5.22 -10.96
C ILE A 28 -2.74 -4.46 -11.84
N PHE A 29 -3.82 -3.99 -11.23
CA PHE A 29 -4.89 -3.25 -11.91
C PHE A 29 -4.66 -1.73 -11.91
N LEU A 30 -3.53 -1.25 -11.39
CA LEU A 30 -3.23 0.18 -11.37
C LEU A 30 -2.87 0.67 -12.78
N PRO A 31 -3.50 1.74 -13.30
CA PRO A 31 -3.17 2.30 -14.61
C PRO A 31 -1.68 2.63 -14.72
N SER A 32 -1.09 2.41 -15.90
CA SER A 32 0.34 2.63 -16.17
C SER A 32 0.80 4.06 -15.85
N ASP A 33 -0.07 5.06 -16.03
CA ASP A 33 0.23 6.46 -15.71
C ASP A 33 0.34 6.75 -14.21
N MET A 34 -0.20 5.87 -13.36
CA MET A 34 -0.08 5.98 -11.89
C MET A 34 1.04 5.11 -11.32
N ALA A 35 1.65 4.26 -12.15
CA ALA A 35 2.78 3.43 -11.76
C ALA A 35 4.12 4.18 -11.87
N ALA A 36 4.15 5.26 -12.65
CA ALA A 36 5.32 6.11 -12.78
C ALA A 36 5.49 7.00 -11.54
N PRO A 37 6.74 7.21 -11.06
CA PRO A 37 7.01 8.22 -10.06
C PRO A 37 6.57 9.61 -10.56
N ALA A 38 6.05 10.44 -9.66
CA ALA A 38 5.78 11.83 -9.97
C ALA A 38 7.07 12.53 -10.43
N PRO A 39 7.00 13.49 -11.38
CA PRO A 39 8.19 14.19 -11.87
C PRO A 39 8.99 14.82 -10.72
N ILE A 40 10.27 14.46 -10.62
CA ILE A 40 11.19 14.93 -9.57
C ILE A 40 11.98 16.20 -9.97
N GLY A 41 11.55 16.89 -11.03
CA GLY A 41 12.22 18.09 -11.56
C GLY A 41 11.25 19.04 -12.25
N ILE A 42 11.72 20.25 -12.56
CA ILE A 42 10.92 21.24 -13.29
C ILE A 42 10.68 20.76 -14.73
N VAL A 43 9.42 20.56 -15.09
CA VAL A 43 9.01 20.22 -16.45
C VAL A 43 8.96 21.51 -17.26
N ILE A 44 10.08 21.91 -17.86
CA ILE A 44 10.07 22.98 -18.88
C ILE A 44 9.60 22.34 -20.19
N ARG A 45 8.28 22.41 -20.45
CA ARG A 45 7.74 22.17 -21.79
C ARG A 45 7.77 23.49 -22.57
N ASN A 46 8.52 23.50 -23.68
CA ASN A 46 8.66 24.54 -24.71
C ASN A 46 9.91 25.46 -24.65
N LEU A 47 11.04 24.95 -25.14
CA LEU A 47 11.96 25.68 -26.03
C LEU A 47 12.21 24.82 -27.28
#